data_AF-A0A9E0VGH7-F1
#
_entry.id   AF-A0A9E0VGH7-F1
#
_cell.length_a   1.000
_cell.length_b   1.000
_cell.length_c   1.000
_cell.angle_alpha   90.00
_cell.angle_beta   90.00
_cell.angle_gamma   90.00
#
_symmetry.space_group_name_H-M   'P 1'
#
loop_
_entity.id
_entity.type
_entity.pdbx_description
1 polymer ?
#
loop_
_entity_poly.entity_id
_entity_poly.type
_entity_poly.pdbx_seq_one_letter_code
_entity_poly.pdbx_strand_id
1 'polypeptide(L)'
;MNYTDERIIDCAEFEERLTDYLDGTLERPLHKAVAAHALRCPLCHSLLNEVRDALEACHEISAPKHSMTHLEARILSMTMPETAMTCEQFEEHLTDYLDGFLPATLFHRWERHAVLCDQCTDLPGAVVRSIAACYTYKTDELMVPAGLHERILQATIGTTEAKTVKASWTAQLTEWVRSLSFPIAVPQFASVVMMLVFAAFIFSQTVSAGGPEKIVELAEQTYQQSADVVLGKEKNGTSNQGSPNQQPVQGTYVNQKEESK
;
A
#
# COMPACT_ATOMS: atom_id res chain seq x y z
N MET A 1 -69.13 -18.36 -17.90
CA MET A 1 -68.49 -18.68 -19.20
C MET A 1 -67.55 -17.54 -19.51
N ASN A 2 -66.26 -17.66 -19.16
CA ASN A 2 -65.28 -16.60 -19.37
C ASN A 2 -64.70 -16.76 -20.78
N TYR A 3 -64.89 -15.72 -21.59
CA TYR A 3 -64.29 -15.55 -22.90
C TYR A 3 -62.76 -15.62 -22.75
N THR A 4 -62.14 -16.68 -23.25
CA THR A 4 -60.70 -16.71 -23.47
C THR A 4 -60.40 -15.75 -24.60
N ASP A 5 -59.82 -14.61 -24.26
CA ASP A 5 -59.14 -13.70 -25.17
C ASP A 5 -57.97 -14.47 -25.80
N GLU A 6 -58.24 -15.13 -26.93
CA GLU A 6 -57.21 -15.81 -27.71
C GLU A 6 -56.31 -14.75 -28.34
N ARG A 7 -55.22 -14.39 -27.65
CA ARG A 7 -54.16 -13.60 -28.26
C ARG A 7 -53.54 -14.41 -29.40
N ILE A 8 -53.82 -13.99 -30.62
CA ILE A 8 -53.25 -14.54 -31.85
C ILE A 8 -51.93 -13.81 -32.09
N ILE A 9 -50.83 -14.55 -32.03
CA ILE A 9 -49.46 -14.07 -32.31
C ILE A 9 -49.16 -14.30 -33.79
N ASP A 10 -48.43 -13.39 -34.42
CA ASP A 10 -47.92 -13.53 -35.79
C ASP A 10 -46.49 -14.08 -35.83
N CYS A 11 -45.96 -14.37 -37.03
CA CYS A 11 -44.62 -14.97 -37.14
C CYS A 11 -43.50 -14.03 -36.68
N ALA A 12 -43.67 -12.71 -36.81
CA ALA A 12 -42.65 -11.74 -36.44
C ALA A 12 -42.56 -11.61 -34.91
N GLU A 13 -43.71 -11.49 -34.25
CA GLU A 13 -43.80 -11.49 -32.79
C GLU A 13 -43.34 -12.83 -32.20
N PHE A 14 -43.54 -13.95 -32.90
CA PHE A 14 -42.96 -15.25 -32.51
C PHE A 14 -41.43 -15.22 -32.46
N GLU A 15 -40.78 -14.71 -33.52
CA GLU A 15 -39.31 -14.63 -33.59
C GLU A 15 -38.74 -13.69 -32.52
N GLU A 16 -39.37 -12.55 -32.27
CA GLU A 16 -38.95 -11.61 -31.22
C GLU A 16 -39.03 -12.23 -29.82
N ARG A 17 -40.00 -13.11 -29.58
CA ARG A 17 -40.27 -13.74 -28.27
C ARG A 17 -39.64 -15.13 -28.13
N LEU A 18 -38.94 -15.63 -29.14
CA LEU A 18 -38.42 -17.00 -29.17
C LEU A 18 -37.39 -17.25 -28.07
N THR A 19 -36.47 -16.30 -27.84
CA THR A 19 -35.48 -16.40 -26.76
C THR A 19 -36.15 -16.43 -25.40
N ASP A 20 -37.06 -15.48 -25.12
CA ASP A 20 -37.80 -15.42 -23.86
C ASP A 20 -38.64 -16.70 -23.63
N TYR A 21 -39.15 -17.30 -24.71
CA TYR A 21 -39.88 -18.56 -24.67
C TYR A 21 -38.98 -19.73 -24.28
N LEU A 22 -37.80 -19.85 -24.90
CA LEU A 22 -36.83 -20.91 -24.61
C LEU A 22 -36.24 -20.78 -23.19
N ASP A 23 -36.03 -19.54 -22.72
CA ASP A 23 -35.54 -19.25 -21.38
C ASP A 23 -36.64 -19.38 -20.30
N GLY A 24 -37.91 -19.56 -20.70
CA GLY A 24 -39.06 -19.68 -19.80
C GLY A 24 -39.42 -18.40 -19.05
N THR A 25 -39.00 -17.23 -19.56
CA THR A 25 -39.22 -15.91 -18.93
C THR A 25 -40.56 -15.28 -19.31
N LEU A 26 -41.26 -15.82 -20.31
CA LEU A 26 -42.56 -15.32 -20.75
C LEU A 26 -43.68 -15.54 -19.72
N GLU A 27 -44.61 -14.58 -19.66
CA GLU A 27 -45.85 -14.73 -18.88
C GLU A 27 -46.68 -15.92 -19.39
N ARG A 28 -47.33 -16.65 -18.47
CA ARG A 28 -48.16 -17.83 -18.77
C ARG A 28 -49.14 -17.68 -19.96
N PRO A 29 -49.89 -16.57 -20.13
CA PRO A 29 -50.76 -16.42 -21.30
C PRO A 29 -49.98 -16.30 -22.62
N LEU A 30 -48.85 -15.59 -22.63
CA LEU A 30 -48.00 -15.42 -23.81
C LEU A 30 -47.28 -16.72 -24.18
N HIS A 31 -46.77 -17.45 -23.18
CA HIS A 31 -46.16 -18.76 -23.41
C HIS A 31 -47.14 -19.74 -24.09
N LYS A 32 -48.42 -19.71 -23.72
CA LYS A 32 -49.45 -20.53 -24.37
C LYS A 32 -49.72 -20.09 -25.80
N ALA A 33 -49.75 -18.78 -26.06
CA ALA A 33 -49.97 -18.24 -27.38
C ALA A 33 -48.79 -18.54 -28.33
N VAL A 34 -47.55 -18.41 -27.88
CA VAL A 34 -46.32 -18.75 -28.63
C VAL A 34 -46.29 -20.25 -28.93
N ALA A 35 -46.58 -21.11 -27.94
CA ALA A 35 -46.66 -22.55 -28.15
C ALA A 35 -47.78 -22.93 -29.14
N ALA A 36 -48.95 -22.29 -29.04
CA ALA A 36 -50.05 -22.52 -29.98
C ALA A 36 -49.70 -22.07 -31.41
N HIS A 37 -48.99 -20.95 -31.56
CA HIS A 37 -48.49 -20.49 -32.85
C HIS A 37 -47.48 -21.47 -33.45
N ALA A 38 -46.50 -21.94 -32.67
CA ALA A 38 -45.51 -22.93 -33.10
C ALA A 38 -46.14 -24.27 -33.52
N LEU A 39 -47.32 -24.62 -33.02
CA LEU A 39 -48.05 -25.82 -33.45
C LEU A 39 -48.91 -25.60 -34.70
N ARG A 40 -49.31 -24.36 -34.98
CA ARG A 40 -50.15 -24.00 -36.13
C ARG A 40 -49.34 -23.62 -37.37
N CYS A 41 -48.17 -23.00 -37.19
CA CYS A 41 -47.30 -22.53 -38.26
C CYS A 41 -46.11 -23.49 -38.46
N PRO A 42 -46.00 -24.18 -39.61
CA PRO A 42 -44.92 -25.16 -39.83
C PRO A 42 -43.52 -24.52 -39.91
N LEU A 43 -43.42 -23.26 -40.35
CA LEU A 43 -42.15 -22.53 -40.42
C LEU A 43 -41.62 -22.16 -39.03
N CYS A 44 -42.47 -21.63 -38.17
CA CYS A 44 -42.09 -21.32 -36.79
C CYS A 44 -41.85 -22.60 -35.98
N HIS A 45 -42.54 -23.70 -36.32
CA HIS A 45 -42.27 -25.01 -35.75
C HIS A 45 -40.87 -25.53 -36.08
N SER A 46 -40.46 -25.46 -37.36
CA SER A 46 -39.13 -25.90 -37.76
C SER A 46 -38.05 -25.03 -37.12
N LEU A 47 -38.23 -23.71 -37.11
CA LEU A 47 -37.30 -22.79 -36.45
C LEU A 47 -37.13 -23.11 -34.96
N LEU A 48 -38.24 -23.34 -34.24
CA LEU A 48 -38.19 -23.69 -32.82
C LEU A 48 -37.39 -24.99 -32.58
N ASN A 49 -37.61 -26.01 -33.41
CA ASN A 49 -36.88 -27.27 -33.29
C ASN A 49 -35.40 -27.09 -33.64
N GLU A 50 -35.07 -26.36 -34.72
CA GLU A 50 -33.68 -26.08 -35.11
C GLU A 50 -32.91 -25.37 -33.99
N VAL A 51 -33.51 -24.35 -33.36
CA VAL A 51 -32.88 -23.64 -32.25
C VAL A 51 -32.75 -24.54 -31.02
N ARG A 52 -33.76 -25.37 -30.72
CA ARG A 52 -33.68 -26.32 -29.60
C ARG A 52 -32.58 -27.36 -29.81
N ASP A 53 -32.49 -27.92 -31.01
CA ASP A 53 -31.47 -28.91 -31.36
C ASP A 53 -30.06 -28.29 -31.32
N ALA A 54 -29.91 -27.02 -31.73
CA ALA A 54 -28.66 -26.27 -31.59
C ALA A 54 -28.28 -26.04 -30.11
N LEU A 55 -29.25 -25.69 -29.25
CA LEU A 55 -29.02 -25.54 -27.82
C LEU A 55 -28.62 -26.86 -27.16
N GLU A 56 -29.25 -27.97 -27.55
CA GLU A 56 -28.90 -29.30 -27.08
C GLU A 56 -27.46 -29.67 -27.48
N ALA A 57 -27.08 -29.44 -28.75
CA ALA A 57 -25.71 -29.63 -29.21
C ALA A 57 -24.71 -28.75 -28.44
N CYS A 58 -25.05 -27.49 -28.15
CA CYS A 58 -24.21 -26.63 -27.33
C CYS A 58 -24.07 -27.13 -25.88
N HIS A 59 -25.09 -27.79 -25.34
CA HIS A 59 -25.04 -28.37 -24.00
C HIS A 59 -24.17 -29.64 -23.95
N GLU A 60 -24.18 -30.44 -25.01
CA GLU A 60 -23.32 -31.62 -25.16
C GLU A 60 -21.85 -31.26 -25.33
N ILE A 61 -21.55 -30.11 -25.95
CA ILE A 61 -20.21 -29.53 -26.00
C ILE A 61 -19.87 -29.01 -24.60
N SER A 62 -19.46 -29.92 -23.72
CA SER A 62 -18.91 -29.60 -22.40
C SER A 62 -17.92 -28.46 -22.53
N ALA A 63 -18.06 -27.43 -21.68
CA ALA A 63 -17.05 -26.39 -21.53
C ALA A 63 -15.66 -27.04 -21.38
N PRO A 64 -14.61 -26.47 -22.00
CA PRO A 64 -13.27 -27.03 -21.91
C PRO A 64 -12.91 -27.24 -20.44
N LYS A 65 -12.65 -28.50 -20.05
CA LYS A 65 -12.22 -28.85 -18.67
C LYS A 65 -10.85 -28.25 -18.32
N HIS A 66 -10.12 -27.78 -19.32
CA HIS A 66 -8.80 -27.21 -19.15
C HIS A 66 -8.96 -25.74 -18.83
N SER A 67 -8.44 -25.32 -17.67
CA SER A 67 -8.32 -23.91 -17.32
C SER A 67 -7.59 -23.20 -18.46
N MET A 68 -8.08 -22.03 -18.86
CA MET A 68 -7.49 -21.19 -19.89
C MET A 68 -5.98 -20.97 -19.67
N THR A 69 -5.53 -21.05 -18.41
CA THR A 69 -4.13 -21.00 -18.00
C THR A 69 -3.22 -22.01 -18.70
N HIS A 70 -3.67 -23.24 -18.97
CA HIS A 70 -2.85 -24.23 -19.67
C HIS A 70 -2.70 -23.90 -21.16
N LEU A 71 -3.77 -23.42 -21.79
CA LEU A 71 -3.76 -23.04 -23.20
C LEU A 71 -2.91 -21.77 -23.41
N GLU A 72 -3.06 -20.78 -22.53
CA GLU A 72 -2.22 -19.57 -22.51
C GLU A 72 -0.75 -19.93 -22.29
N ALA A 73 -0.46 -20.77 -21.30
CA ALA A 73 0.89 -21.26 -21.05
C ALA A 73 1.48 -21.95 -22.28
N ARG A 74 0.69 -22.80 -22.95
CA ARG A 74 1.12 -23.52 -24.15
C ARG A 74 1.35 -22.58 -25.33
N ILE A 75 0.46 -21.62 -25.58
CA ILE A 75 0.64 -20.61 -26.62
C ILE A 75 1.94 -19.84 -26.36
N LEU A 76 2.14 -19.34 -25.14
CA LEU A 76 3.34 -18.58 -24.79
C LEU A 76 4.62 -19.41 -24.90
N SER A 77 4.56 -20.71 -24.60
CA SER A 77 5.71 -21.61 -24.80
C SER A 77 6.04 -21.81 -26.27
N MET A 78 5.04 -21.81 -27.15
CA MET A 78 5.21 -21.97 -28.60
C MET A 78 5.63 -20.67 -29.28
N THR A 79 5.19 -19.51 -28.79
CA THR A 79 5.45 -18.21 -29.42
C THR A 79 6.64 -17.46 -28.82
N MET A 80 7.08 -17.79 -27.60
CA MET A 80 8.19 -17.13 -26.91
C MET A 80 9.07 -18.13 -26.14
N PRO A 81 9.74 -19.09 -26.81
CA PRO A 81 10.52 -20.16 -26.16
C PRO A 81 11.72 -19.64 -25.37
N GLU A 82 12.28 -18.47 -25.73
CA GLU A 82 13.35 -17.82 -24.96
C GLU A 82 12.93 -17.44 -23.53
N THR A 83 11.62 -17.37 -23.27
CA THR A 83 11.08 -17.16 -21.92
C THR A 83 10.83 -18.47 -21.17
N ALA A 84 11.09 -19.63 -21.76
CA ALA A 84 10.92 -20.92 -21.09
C ALA A 84 11.98 -21.12 -20.00
N MET A 85 11.62 -21.79 -18.91
CA MET A 85 12.55 -22.17 -17.84
C MET A 85 12.78 -23.67 -17.79
N THR A 86 13.94 -24.06 -17.27
CA THR A 86 14.28 -25.47 -17.01
C THR A 86 13.73 -25.92 -15.65
N CYS A 87 13.63 -27.23 -15.43
CA CYS A 87 13.23 -27.79 -14.13
C CYS A 87 14.20 -27.38 -13.01
N GLU A 88 15.51 -27.30 -13.31
CA GLU A 88 16.52 -26.87 -12.34
C GLU A 88 16.27 -25.43 -11.86
N GLN A 89 15.99 -24.50 -12.79
CA GLN A 89 15.63 -23.11 -12.46
C GLN A 89 14.30 -23.03 -11.70
N PHE A 90 13.38 -23.97 -11.96
CA PHE A 90 12.10 -24.02 -11.26
C PHE A 90 12.29 -24.41 -9.80
N GLU A 91 13.10 -25.44 -9.55
CA GLU A 91 13.42 -25.91 -8.21
C GLU A 91 14.25 -24.90 -7.40
N GLU A 92 15.20 -24.18 -8.04
CA GLU A 92 15.99 -23.13 -7.41
C GLU A 92 15.11 -22.05 -6.76
N HIS A 93 14.01 -21.69 -7.43
CA HIS A 93 13.08 -20.65 -6.98
C HIS A 93 11.85 -21.19 -6.23
N LEU A 94 11.80 -22.50 -5.96
CA LEU A 94 10.68 -23.12 -5.26
C LEU A 94 10.49 -22.53 -3.86
N THR A 95 11.58 -22.35 -3.11
CA THR A 95 11.52 -21.79 -1.75
C THR A 95 11.12 -20.32 -1.78
N ASP A 96 11.67 -19.53 -2.71
CA ASP A 96 11.29 -18.12 -2.89
C ASP A 96 9.79 -17.97 -3.19
N TYR A 97 9.22 -18.90 -3.96
CA TYR A 97 7.78 -18.97 -4.20
C TYR A 97 7.00 -19.28 -2.92
N LEU A 98 7.41 -20.31 -2.17
CA LEU A 98 6.73 -20.72 -0.93
C LEU A 98 6.79 -19.66 0.17
N ASP A 99 7.89 -18.91 0.24
CA ASP A 99 8.10 -17.82 1.19
C ASP A 99 7.43 -16.50 0.73
N GLY A 100 6.98 -16.41 -0.53
CA GLY A 100 6.32 -15.23 -1.10
C GLY A 100 7.28 -14.12 -1.55
N PHE A 101 8.55 -14.44 -1.80
CA PHE A 101 9.59 -13.50 -2.25
C PHE A 101 9.87 -13.55 -3.75
N LEU A 102 9.15 -14.39 -4.50
CA LEU A 102 9.36 -14.53 -5.93
C LEU A 102 9.00 -13.23 -6.69
N PRO A 103 9.94 -12.60 -7.44
CA PRO A 103 9.66 -11.39 -8.20
C PRO A 103 8.58 -11.60 -9.27
N ALA A 104 7.73 -10.60 -9.50
CA ALA A 104 6.60 -10.69 -10.44
C ALA A 104 7.02 -11.09 -11.88
N THR A 105 8.18 -10.63 -12.34
CA THR A 105 8.72 -10.98 -13.67
C THR A 105 9.06 -12.47 -13.79
N LEU A 106 9.45 -13.09 -12.69
CA LEU A 106 9.81 -14.51 -12.62
C LEU A 106 8.58 -15.38 -12.31
N PHE A 107 7.63 -14.85 -11.53
CA PHE A 107 6.40 -15.54 -11.14
C PHE A 107 5.63 -16.14 -12.31
N HIS A 108 5.33 -15.36 -13.35
CA HIS A 108 4.57 -15.87 -14.49
C HIS A 108 5.32 -16.93 -15.30
N ARG A 109 6.65 -16.84 -15.35
CA ARG A 109 7.50 -17.85 -16.00
C ARG A 109 7.51 -19.14 -15.18
N TRP A 110 7.60 -19.01 -13.86
CA TRP A 110 7.55 -20.10 -12.89
C TRP A 110 6.21 -20.83 -12.91
N GLU A 111 5.09 -20.10 -12.83
CA GLU A 111 3.74 -20.65 -12.89
C GLU A 111 3.49 -21.39 -14.21
N ARG A 112 3.97 -20.83 -15.33
CA ARG A 112 3.85 -21.48 -16.64
C ARG A 112 4.55 -22.84 -16.67
N HIS A 113 5.73 -22.96 -16.07
CA HIS A 113 6.44 -24.22 -16.00
C HIS A 113 5.73 -25.23 -15.11
N ALA A 114 5.21 -24.80 -13.95
CA ALA A 114 4.38 -25.66 -13.08
C ALA A 114 3.15 -26.20 -13.83
N VAL A 115 2.53 -25.42 -14.71
CA VAL A 115 1.33 -25.86 -15.45
C VAL A 115 1.66 -26.80 -16.60
N LEU A 116 2.81 -26.64 -17.27
CA LEU A 116 3.16 -27.40 -18.49
C LEU A 116 4.02 -28.64 -18.23
N CYS A 117 4.81 -28.65 -17.15
CA CYS A 117 5.75 -29.72 -16.85
C CYS A 117 5.12 -30.75 -15.90
N ASP A 118 4.87 -31.96 -16.41
CA ASP A 118 4.29 -33.06 -15.63
C ASP A 118 5.12 -33.43 -14.38
N GLN A 119 6.43 -33.19 -14.41
CA GLN A 119 7.32 -33.47 -13.28
C GLN A 119 7.22 -32.41 -12.18
N CYS A 120 7.05 -31.14 -12.56
CA CYS A 120 7.09 -30.02 -11.63
C CYS A 120 5.70 -29.58 -11.15
N THR A 121 4.62 -30.03 -11.80
CA THR A 121 3.25 -29.55 -11.55
C THR A 121 2.76 -29.77 -10.11
N ASP A 122 3.04 -30.94 -9.52
CA ASP A 122 2.66 -31.25 -8.13
C ASP A 122 3.82 -31.03 -7.13
N LEU A 123 5.01 -30.62 -7.59
CA LEU A 123 6.16 -30.46 -6.70
C LEU A 123 5.92 -29.44 -5.57
N PRO A 124 5.39 -28.21 -5.84
CA PRO A 124 5.09 -27.25 -4.78
C PRO A 124 4.04 -27.80 -3.79
N GLY A 125 3.01 -28.46 -4.31
CA GLY A 125 1.99 -29.11 -3.48
C GLY A 125 2.57 -30.19 -2.58
N ALA A 126 3.46 -31.03 -3.11
CA ALA A 126 4.15 -32.08 -2.36
C ALA A 126 5.03 -31.50 -1.25
N VAL A 127 5.76 -30.42 -1.52
CA VAL A 127 6.57 -29.74 -0.50
C VAL A 127 5.69 -29.13 0.60
N VAL A 128 4.61 -28.44 0.25
CA VAL A 128 3.67 -27.88 1.24
C VAL A 128 3.05 -28.97 2.12
N ARG A 129 2.63 -30.10 1.53
CA ARG A 129 2.11 -31.26 2.29
C ARG A 129 3.17 -31.85 3.21
N SER A 130 4.42 -31.91 2.77
CA SER A 130 5.54 -32.41 3.58
C SER A 130 5.87 -31.47 4.75
N ILE A 131 5.87 -30.16 4.50
CA ILE A 131 6.03 -29.14 5.54
C ILE A 131 4.89 -29.23 6.55
N ALA A 132 3.64 -29.35 6.09
CA ALA A 132 2.48 -29.52 6.96
C ALA A 132 2.61 -30.77 7.84
N ALA A 133 3.09 -31.90 7.29
CA ALA A 133 3.37 -33.10 8.07
C ALA A 133 4.48 -32.87 9.12
N CYS A 134 5.54 -32.14 8.79
CA CYS A 134 6.57 -31.78 9.76
C CYS A 134 6.00 -30.91 10.90
N TYR A 135 5.11 -29.96 10.59
CA TYR A 135 4.42 -29.17 11.60
C TYR A 135 3.54 -30.05 12.48
N THR A 136 2.75 -30.98 11.93
CA THR A 136 1.91 -31.85 12.77
C THR A 136 2.73 -32.70 13.74
N TYR A 137 3.89 -33.23 13.33
CA TYR A 137 4.78 -33.98 14.23
C TYR A 137 5.54 -33.11 15.24
N LYS A 138 5.90 -31.87 14.88
CA LYS A 138 6.69 -30.97 15.74
C LYS A 138 5.83 -30.12 16.68
N THR A 139 4.53 -30.06 16.45
CA THR A 139 3.57 -29.31 17.29
C THR A 139 3.03 -30.14 18.46
N ASP A 140 3.55 -31.35 18.70
CA ASP A 140 3.51 -31.89 20.07
C ASP A 140 4.16 -30.83 20.96
N GLU A 141 3.34 -30.13 21.76
CA GLU A 141 3.74 -29.01 22.61
C GLU A 141 4.86 -29.49 23.54
N LEU A 142 6.10 -29.30 23.09
CA LEU A 142 7.28 -29.46 23.92
C LEU A 142 7.09 -28.53 25.09
N MET A 143 6.91 -29.12 26.28
CA MET A 143 6.67 -28.37 27.50
C MET A 143 7.72 -27.27 27.61
N VAL A 144 7.26 -26.02 27.57
CA VAL A 144 8.15 -24.88 27.72
C VAL A 144 8.86 -25.03 29.07
N PRO A 145 10.19 -25.03 29.13
CA PRO A 145 10.92 -25.16 30.38
C PRO A 145 10.41 -24.15 31.41
N ALA A 146 10.14 -24.62 32.63
CA ALA A 146 9.62 -23.78 33.69
C ALA A 146 10.50 -22.53 33.86
N GLY A 147 9.89 -21.35 33.80
CA GLY A 147 10.57 -20.05 33.94
C GLY A 147 11.27 -19.52 32.67
N LEU A 148 11.11 -20.14 31.49
CA LEU A 148 11.65 -19.59 30.23
C LEU A 148 11.08 -18.18 29.95
N HIS A 149 9.77 -17.99 30.14
CA HIS A 149 9.11 -16.70 30.00
C HIS A 149 9.74 -15.64 30.91
N GLU A 150 10.01 -15.99 32.17
CA GLU A 150 10.64 -15.10 33.14
C GLU A 150 12.06 -14.70 32.72
N ARG A 151 12.84 -15.65 32.18
CA ARG A 151 14.20 -15.39 31.68
C ARG A 151 14.19 -14.51 30.43
N ILE A 152 13.24 -14.74 29.51
CA ILE A 152 13.09 -13.91 28.32
C ILE A 152 12.70 -12.50 28.73
N LEU A 153 11.73 -12.34 29.64
CA LEU A 153 11.34 -11.05 30.18
C LEU A 153 12.51 -10.36 30.88
N GLN A 154 13.26 -11.07 31.70
CA GLN A 154 14.45 -10.53 32.37
C GLN A 154 15.56 -10.12 31.39
N ALA A 155 15.70 -10.83 30.26
CA ALA A 155 16.69 -10.53 29.23
C ALA A 155 16.25 -9.43 28.24
N THR A 156 14.94 -9.20 28.07
CA THR A 156 14.39 -8.23 27.11
C THR A 156 13.83 -6.96 27.74
N ILE A 157 13.45 -7.00 29.02
CA ILE A 157 13.25 -5.80 29.83
C ILE A 157 14.65 -5.25 30.07
N GLY A 158 15.02 -4.21 29.34
CA GLY A 158 16.35 -3.63 29.28
C GLY A 158 16.93 -3.18 30.62
N THR A 159 17.35 -4.13 31.46
CA THR A 159 18.26 -3.88 32.56
C THR A 159 19.66 -4.00 31.99
N THR A 160 20.23 -2.87 31.62
CA THR A 160 21.68 -2.68 31.72
C THR A 160 22.08 -3.18 33.10
N GLU A 161 22.79 -4.31 33.19
CA GLU A 161 23.46 -4.68 34.43
C GLU A 161 24.33 -3.50 34.83
N ALA A 162 23.89 -2.73 35.82
CA ALA A 162 24.72 -1.80 36.51
C ALA A 162 25.72 -2.63 37.32
N LYS A 163 26.76 -3.11 36.63
CA LYS A 163 27.99 -3.58 37.26
C LYS A 163 28.34 -2.53 38.29
N THR A 164 28.36 -2.93 39.55
CA THR A 164 28.61 -2.09 40.73
C THR A 164 30.02 -1.51 40.67
N VAL A 165 30.25 -0.55 39.77
CA VAL A 165 31.37 0.36 39.83
C VAL A 165 30.90 1.43 40.79
N LYS A 166 31.54 1.52 41.96
CA LYS A 166 31.40 2.64 42.90
C LYS A 166 31.30 3.94 42.09
N ALA A 167 30.09 4.49 42.01
CA ALA A 167 29.86 5.71 41.25
C ALA A 167 30.62 6.83 41.95
N SER A 168 31.65 7.34 41.27
CA SER A 168 32.29 8.60 41.61
C SER A 168 31.21 9.67 41.73
N TRP A 169 31.29 10.51 42.75
CA TRP A 169 30.32 11.58 43.06
C TRP A 169 30.01 12.50 41.86
N THR A 170 30.92 12.55 40.88
CA THR A 170 30.74 13.25 39.61
C THR A 170 29.66 12.63 38.69
N ALA A 171 29.39 11.32 38.79
CA ALA A 171 28.37 10.64 38.00
C ALA A 171 26.94 10.92 38.48
N GLN A 172 26.75 11.15 39.80
CA GLN A 172 25.45 11.52 40.36
C GLN A 172 25.04 12.95 39.97
N LEU A 173 25.99 13.87 39.81
CA LEU A 173 25.71 15.22 39.33
C LEU A 173 25.33 15.23 37.83
N THR A 174 25.95 14.40 37.00
CA THR A 174 25.60 14.31 35.57
C THR A 174 24.22 13.66 35.35
N GLU A 175 23.81 12.72 36.18
CA GLU A 175 22.45 12.16 36.13
C GLU A 175 21.39 13.19 36.56
N TRP A 176 21.68 14.05 37.53
CA TRP A 176 20.75 15.10 37.95
C TRP A 176 20.53 16.16 36.86
N VAL A 177 21.60 16.55 36.16
CA VAL A 177 21.52 17.46 34.99
C VAL A 177 20.75 16.81 33.83
N ARG A 178 20.95 15.51 33.62
CA ARG A 178 20.23 14.76 32.58
C ARG A 178 18.75 14.54 32.92
N SER A 179 18.38 14.49 34.20
CA SER A 179 16.98 14.40 34.66
C SER A 179 16.20 15.71 34.50
N LEU A 180 16.87 16.88 34.42
CA LEU A 180 16.23 18.16 34.09
C LEU A 180 16.11 18.38 32.58
N SER A 181 16.89 17.66 31.79
CA SER A 181 16.84 17.64 30.33
C SER A 181 15.75 16.67 29.86
N PHE A 182 14.49 17.11 29.91
CA PHE A 182 13.40 16.37 29.25
C PHE A 182 13.66 16.27 27.72
N PRO A 183 13.59 15.08 27.11
CA PRO A 183 13.59 14.94 25.67
C PRO A 183 12.23 15.40 25.13
N ILE A 184 12.10 16.68 24.80
CA ILE A 184 10.94 17.20 24.05
C ILE A 184 11.14 16.78 22.59
N ALA A 185 10.89 15.51 22.31
CA ALA A 185 10.95 14.91 20.97
C ALA A 185 9.55 14.93 20.32
N VAL A 186 8.85 16.06 20.36
CA VAL A 186 7.66 16.28 19.54
C VAL A 186 7.77 17.68 18.89
N PRO A 187 7.84 17.79 17.55
CA PRO A 187 8.13 19.04 16.85
C PRO A 187 7.10 20.16 17.06
N GLN A 188 5.91 19.83 17.59
CA GLN A 188 4.83 20.78 17.84
C GLN A 188 5.05 21.72 19.04
N PHE A 189 5.95 21.39 19.97
CA PHE A 189 6.25 22.24 21.13
C PHE A 189 7.42 23.20 20.91
N ALA A 190 8.15 23.08 19.80
CA ALA A 190 9.29 23.93 19.50
C ALA A 190 8.89 25.41 19.33
N SER A 191 7.75 25.68 18.68
CA SER A 191 7.25 27.05 18.51
C SER A 191 6.83 27.70 19.84
N VAL A 192 6.18 26.94 20.72
CA VAL A 192 5.74 27.40 22.04
C VAL A 192 6.93 27.68 22.95
N VAL A 193 7.93 26.80 22.96
CA VAL A 193 9.16 27.00 23.74
C VAL A 193 9.95 28.20 23.22
N MET A 194 10.09 28.36 21.90
CA MET A 194 10.76 29.54 21.33
C MET A 194 10.03 30.83 21.67
N MET A 195 8.69 30.84 21.62
CA MET A 195 7.89 32.01 22.00
C MET A 195 8.02 32.34 23.49
N LEU A 196 8.06 31.32 24.37
CA LEU A 196 8.28 31.50 25.81
C LEU A 196 9.70 31.99 26.13
N VAL A 197 10.73 31.47 25.47
CA VAL A 197 12.11 31.94 25.63
C VAL A 197 12.24 33.38 25.14
N PHE A 198 11.59 33.73 24.03
CA PHE A 198 11.57 35.12 23.54
C PHE A 198 10.85 36.06 24.51
N ALA A 199 9.70 35.66 25.05
CA ALA A 199 8.98 36.43 26.06
C ALA A 199 9.81 36.61 27.33
N ALA A 200 10.45 35.55 27.82
CA ALA A 200 11.34 35.62 28.99
C ALA A 200 12.57 36.51 28.73
N PHE A 201 13.13 36.48 27.52
CA PHE A 201 14.24 37.35 27.14
C PHE A 201 13.83 38.83 27.11
N ILE A 202 12.66 39.15 26.53
CA ILE A 202 12.12 40.51 26.55
C ILE A 202 11.85 40.95 28.00
N PHE A 203 11.23 40.09 28.83
CA PHE A 203 11.00 40.41 30.24
C PHE A 203 12.30 40.61 31.02
N SER A 204 13.33 39.78 30.80
CA SER A 204 14.63 39.95 31.45
C SER A 204 15.36 41.22 31.02
N GLN A 205 15.23 41.65 29.76
CA GLN A 205 15.75 42.94 29.32
C GLN A 205 14.98 44.11 29.96
N THR A 206 13.66 43.98 30.16
CA THR A 206 12.85 45.01 30.84
C THR A 206 13.09 45.10 32.36
N VAL A 207 13.56 44.02 32.99
CA VAL A 207 13.83 43.97 34.43
C VAL A 207 15.31 44.28 34.76
N SER A 208 16.26 43.96 33.88
CA SER A 208 17.69 44.21 34.12
C SER A 208 18.22 45.55 33.60
N ALA A 209 17.42 46.31 32.84
CA ALA A 209 17.78 47.63 32.33
C ALA A 209 16.75 48.69 32.73
N GLY A 210 16.62 48.91 34.05
CA GLY A 210 16.18 50.20 34.61
C GLY A 210 14.79 50.72 34.23
N GLY A 211 13.72 49.98 34.52
CA GLY A 211 12.36 50.52 34.61
C GLY A 211 11.76 51.07 33.30
N PRO A 212 10.44 51.31 33.28
CA PRO A 212 9.74 51.80 32.08
C PRO A 212 10.20 53.20 31.64
N GLU A 213 10.76 54.00 32.54
CA GLU A 213 11.24 55.35 32.25
C GLU A 213 12.46 55.37 31.31
N LYS A 214 13.41 54.43 31.46
CA LYS A 214 14.56 54.34 30.54
C LYS A 214 14.18 53.78 29.17
N ILE A 215 13.10 53.00 29.07
CA ILE A 215 12.61 52.50 27.77
C ILE A 215 12.04 53.66 26.95
N VAL A 216 11.35 54.60 27.60
CA VAL A 216 10.85 55.82 26.94
C VAL A 216 12.02 56.73 26.55
N GLU A 217 13.04 56.88 27.41
CA GLU A 217 14.24 57.66 27.10
C GLU A 217 15.05 57.04 25.93
N LEU A 218 15.19 55.72 25.89
CA LEU A 218 15.87 55.01 24.80
C LEU A 218 15.06 55.09 23.50
N ALA A 219 13.73 55.04 23.57
CA ALA A 219 12.85 55.21 22.42
C ALA A 219 12.91 56.64 21.86
N GLU A 220 12.98 57.65 22.74
CA GLU A 220 13.17 59.05 22.33
C GLU A 220 14.54 59.27 21.68
N GLN A 221 15.61 58.69 22.24
CA GLN A 221 16.95 58.75 21.64
C GLN A 221 17.01 58.03 20.28
N THR A 222 16.36 56.87 20.16
CA THR A 222 16.30 56.14 18.88
C THR A 222 15.46 56.88 17.85
N TYR A 223 14.37 57.55 18.26
CA TYR A 223 13.56 58.40 17.40
C TYR A 223 14.32 59.64 16.95
N GLN A 224 15.11 60.28 17.82
CA GLN A 224 15.96 61.41 17.44
C GLN A 224 17.10 60.99 16.51
N GLN A 225 17.75 59.86 16.75
CA GLN A 225 18.78 59.34 15.83
C GLN A 225 18.21 58.95 14.47
N SER A 226 17.05 58.32 14.41
CA SER A 226 16.40 57.97 13.13
C SER A 226 15.83 59.20 12.42
N ALA A 227 15.30 60.17 13.16
CA ALA A 227 14.90 61.46 12.62
C ALA A 227 16.10 62.25 12.07
N ASP A 228 17.27 62.24 12.73
CA ASP A 228 18.49 62.91 12.24
C ASP A 228 19.08 62.21 10.99
N VAL A 229 18.92 60.89 10.85
CA VAL A 229 19.32 60.14 9.65
C VAL A 229 18.37 60.39 8.47
N VAL A 230 17.05 60.49 8.73
CA VAL A 230 16.03 60.73 7.69
C VAL A 230 15.93 62.22 7.31
N LEU A 231 16.18 63.13 8.25
CA LEU A 231 16.16 64.59 8.03
C LEU A 231 17.54 65.16 7.68
N GLY A 232 18.55 64.29 7.47
CA GLY A 232 19.82 64.64 6.83
C GLY A 232 20.59 65.76 7.54
N LYS A 233 20.87 65.61 8.84
CA LYS A 233 21.67 66.59 9.57
C LYS A 233 23.16 66.28 9.43
N GLU A 234 23.78 66.85 8.40
CA GLU A 234 25.24 66.81 8.19
C GLU A 234 25.99 67.40 9.38
N LYS A 235 26.75 66.57 10.12
CA LYS A 235 27.88 67.05 10.92
C LYS A 235 29.12 66.18 10.72
N ASN A 236 29.92 66.69 9.79
CA ASN A 236 31.36 66.57 9.60
C ASN A 236 32.16 66.11 10.84
N GLY A 237 33.01 65.08 10.69
CA GLY A 237 34.00 64.74 11.72
C GLY A 237 34.67 63.36 11.60
N THR A 238 35.44 63.16 10.53
CA THR A 238 36.57 62.25 10.30
C THR A 238 37.10 61.37 11.47
N SER A 239 37.15 60.04 11.26
CA SER A 239 38.37 59.18 11.32
C SER A 239 38.14 57.74 11.84
N ASN A 240 38.34 56.75 10.94
CA ASN A 240 38.94 55.39 11.09
C ASN A 240 38.61 54.53 12.35
N GLN A 241 38.35 53.22 12.28
CA GLN A 241 38.87 52.16 11.39
C GLN A 241 38.14 50.83 11.69
N GLY A 242 37.94 49.97 10.68
CA GLY A 242 38.00 48.50 10.83
C GLY A 242 36.72 47.66 10.66
N SER A 243 36.44 47.19 9.42
CA SER A 243 35.68 45.94 9.13
C SER A 243 36.62 44.72 9.19
N PRO A 244 36.12 43.47 9.35
CA PRO A 244 35.80 42.62 8.17
C PRO A 244 34.56 41.70 8.38
N ASN A 245 33.64 41.55 7.42
CA ASN A 245 33.58 40.57 6.30
C ASN A 245 33.01 39.18 6.67
N GLN A 246 31.84 38.79 6.12
CA GLN A 246 31.59 37.46 5.52
C GLN A 246 30.19 37.37 4.88
N GLN A 247 30.14 36.67 3.73
CA GLN A 247 29.06 36.57 2.73
C GLN A 247 28.03 35.46 3.03
N PRO A 248 26.82 35.50 2.43
CA PRO A 248 25.80 34.45 2.59
C PRO A 248 26.07 33.20 1.73
N VAL A 249 25.86 32.02 2.32
CA VAL A 249 26.07 30.69 1.70
C VAL A 249 24.82 30.23 0.94
N GLN A 250 24.97 29.86 -0.35
CA GLN A 250 23.97 29.21 -1.20
C GLN A 250 23.99 27.68 -1.02
N GLY A 251 22.81 27.04 -0.94
CA GLY A 251 22.66 25.59 -0.85
C GLY A 251 22.48 24.90 -2.20
N THR A 252 23.09 23.73 -2.37
CA THR A 252 23.05 22.87 -3.56
C THR A 252 21.95 21.80 -3.42
N TYR A 253 21.16 21.59 -4.49
CA TYR A 253 20.23 20.46 -4.64
C TYR A 253 20.85 19.37 -5.53
N VAL A 254 20.68 18.10 -5.14
CA VAL A 254 21.01 16.92 -5.97
C VAL A 254 19.70 16.29 -6.45
N ASN A 255 19.52 16.20 -7.76
CA ASN A 255 18.57 15.25 -8.35
C ASN A 255 19.17 14.72 -9.66
N GLN A 256 19.49 13.43 -9.67
CA GLN A 256 19.80 12.65 -10.87
C GLN A 256 18.50 12.28 -11.58
N LYS A 257 18.38 12.65 -12.85
CA LYS A 257 17.48 12.00 -13.82
C LYS A 257 18.21 11.83 -15.15
N GLU A 258 18.41 10.55 -15.47
CA GLU A 258 18.18 9.90 -16.77
C GLU A 258 18.70 10.60 -18.03
N GLU A 259 19.82 10.09 -18.56
CA GLU A 259 20.12 10.16 -19.99
C GLU A 259 19.77 8.83 -20.65
N SER A 260 18.80 8.92 -21.55
CA SER A 260 18.49 7.99 -22.62
C SER A 260 19.66 7.86 -23.61
N LYS A 261 19.99 6.63 -24.02
CA LYS A 261 20.22 6.33 -25.43
C LYS A 261 19.95 4.86 -25.73
#